data_AF-A0A1N7EU12-F1
#
_entry.id   AF-A0A1N7EU12-F1
#
_cell.length_a   1.000
_cell.length_b   1.000
_cell.length_c   1.000
_cell.angle_alpha   90.00
_cell.angle_beta   90.00
_cell.angle_gamma   90.00
#
_symmetry.space_group_name_H-M   'P 1'
#
loop_
_entity.id
_entity.type
_entity.pdbx_description
1 polymer ?
#
loop_
_entity_poly.entity_id
_entity_poly.type
_entity_poly.pdbx_seq_one_letter_code
_entity_poly.pdbx_strand_id
1 'polypeptide(L)' 'MTCPHLSYRTTDGDREFETERAYCGVIEEFVSPMRADVCNDRHELAHDRDCEHYRTAE' A
#
# COMPACT_ATOMS: atom_id res chain seq x y z
N MET A 1 3.14 -12.12 4.42
CA MET A 1 3.89 -11.11 5.18
C MET A 1 3.56 -9.77 4.57
N THR A 2 3.20 -8.75 5.33
CA THR A 2 2.81 -7.47 4.72
C THR A 2 4.01 -6.82 4.00
N CYS A 3 3.75 -6.22 2.84
CA CYS A 3 4.71 -5.48 2.06
C CYS A 3 5.43 -4.41 2.93
N PRO A 4 6.77 -4.36 2.96
CA PRO A 4 7.54 -3.40 3.75
C PRO A 4 7.32 -1.95 3.33
N HIS A 5 6.88 -1.72 2.09
CA HIS A 5 6.59 -0.38 1.57
C HIS A 5 5.15 0.08 1.80
N LEU A 6 4.29 -0.76 2.42
CA LEU A 6 2.94 -0.36 2.77
C LEU A 6 2.93 0.36 4.13
N SER A 7 2.34 1.54 4.17
CA SER A 7 2.06 2.26 5.41
C SER A 7 0.60 2.71 5.45
N TYR A 8 0.09 2.93 6.64
CA TYR A 8 -1.24 3.52 6.84
C TYR A 8 -1.06 4.93 7.38
N ARG A 9 -1.72 5.90 6.74
CA ARG A 9 -1.61 7.32 7.08
C ARG A 9 -3.00 7.95 7.13
N THR A 10 -3.20 8.85 8.08
CA THR A 10 -4.39 9.69 8.18
C THR A 10 -4.18 11.08 7.60
N THR A 11 -2.97 11.44 7.16
CA THR A 11 -2.65 12.79 6.71
C THR A 11 -1.86 12.79 5.41
N ASP A 12 -2.11 13.80 4.58
CA ASP A 12 -1.40 14.09 3.34
C ASP A 12 -1.26 15.61 3.17
N GLY A 13 -0.11 16.16 3.58
CA GLY A 13 0.11 17.61 3.63
C GLY A 13 -0.96 18.31 4.49
N ASP A 14 -1.74 19.19 3.87
CA ASP A 14 -2.84 19.93 4.51
C ASP A 14 -4.16 19.14 4.60
N ARG A 15 -4.22 17.91 4.07
CA ARG A 15 -5.41 17.06 4.13
C ARG A 15 -5.30 16.07 5.27
N GLU A 16 -6.37 15.97 6.06
CA GLU A 16 -6.56 14.94 7.07
C GLU A 16 -7.75 14.05 6.69
N PHE A 17 -7.62 12.76 6.96
CA PHE A 17 -8.61 11.73 6.71
C PHE A 17 -9.15 11.22 8.05
N GLU A 18 -10.46 11.03 8.12
CA GLU A 18 -11.14 10.47 9.30
C GLU A 18 -10.72 9.03 9.60
N THR A 19 -10.15 8.32 8.63
CA THR A 19 -9.70 6.94 8.75
C THR A 19 -8.34 6.76 8.09
N GLU A 20 -7.57 5.81 8.61
CA GLU A 20 -6.28 5.41 8.07
C GLU A 20 -6.42 4.90 6.63
N ARG A 21 -5.65 5.49 5.72
CA ARG A 21 -5.60 5.10 4.31
C ARG A 21 -4.27 4.45 3.98
N ALA A 22 -4.34 3.43 3.14
CA ALA A 22 -3.17 2.72 2.64
C ALA A 22 -2.34 3.64 1.73
N TYR A 23 -1.05 3.72 2.01
CA TYR A 23 -0.07 4.52 1.31
C TYR A 23 1.10 3.65 0.89
N CYS A 24 1.47 3.71 -0.39
CA CYS A 24 2.58 2.97 -0.94
C CYS A 24 3.82 3.86 -0.99
N GLY A 25 4.86 3.50 -0.25
CA GLY A 25 6.14 4.22 -0.26
C GLY A 25 6.96 4.05 -1.54
N VAL A 26 6.61 3.13 -2.44
CA VAL A 26 7.31 2.96 -3.72
C VAL A 26 6.93 4.04 -4.72
N ILE A 27 5.63 4.30 -4.84
CA ILE A 27 5.08 5.34 -5.75
C ILE A 27 4.76 6.63 -5.01
N GLU A 28 4.94 6.66 -3.69
CA GLU A 28 4.68 7.79 -2.82
C GLU A 28 3.23 8.32 -2.90
N GLU A 29 2.28 7.41 -3.04
CA GLU A 29 0.86 7.73 -3.22
C GLU A 29 -0.07 6.85 -2.39
N PHE A 30 -1.27 7.38 -2.10
CA PHE A 30 -2.37 6.60 -1.52
C PHE A 30 -2.92 5.60 -2.54
N VAL A 31 -3.07 4.35 -2.12
CA VAL A 31 -3.53 3.26 -2.99
C VAL A 31 -4.97 2.88 -2.69
N SER A 32 -5.61 2.25 -3.68
CA SER A 32 -6.96 1.71 -3.52
C SER A 32 -6.98 0.55 -2.49
N PRO A 33 -8.13 0.27 -1.87
CA PRO A 33 -8.28 -0.87 -0.96
C PRO A 33 -7.86 -2.20 -1.60
N MET A 34 -8.23 -2.42 -2.86
CA MET A 34 -7.85 -3.62 -3.62
C MET A 34 -6.33 -3.78 -3.73
N ARG A 35 -5.61 -2.68 -3.95
CA ARG A 35 -4.15 -2.71 -3.98
C ARG A 35 -3.54 -2.90 -2.59
N ALA A 36 -4.17 -2.32 -1.57
CA ALA A 36 -3.80 -2.58 -0.19
C ALA A 36 -3.99 -4.05 0.16
N ASP A 37 -5.01 -4.74 -0.37
CA ASP A 37 -5.22 -6.17 -0.15
C ASP A 37 -4.08 -7.01 -0.76
N VAL A 38 -3.59 -6.65 -1.96
CA VAL A 38 -2.37 -7.25 -2.54
C VAL A 38 -1.17 -7.02 -1.63
N CYS A 39 -0.93 -5.79 -1.18
CA CYS A 39 0.20 -5.45 -0.32
C CYS A 39 0.13 -6.11 1.07
N ASN A 40 -1.07 -6.48 1.53
CA ASN A 40 -1.29 -7.18 2.80
C ASN A 40 -1.30 -8.71 2.67
N ASP A 41 -1.06 -9.25 1.48
CA ASP A 41 -1.18 -10.68 1.16
C ASP A 41 -2.56 -11.27 1.52
N ARG A 42 -3.64 -10.52 1.27
CA ARG A 42 -5.00 -10.98 1.53
C ARG A 42 -5.54 -11.74 0.32
N HIS A 43 -6.54 -12.60 0.57
CA HIS A 43 -7.28 -13.29 -0.49
C HIS A 43 -6.37 -14.09 -1.46
N GLU A 44 -5.33 -14.73 -0.93
CA GLU A 44 -4.35 -15.52 -1.72
C GLU A 44 -3.52 -14.68 -2.72
N LEU A 45 -3.59 -13.35 -2.61
CA LEU A 45 -2.71 -12.42 -3.28
C LEU A 45 -1.40 -12.33 -2.50
N ALA A 46 -0.31 -11.99 -3.19
CA ALA A 46 1.00 -11.80 -2.60
C ALA A 46 1.67 -10.55 -3.17
N HIS A 47 2.23 -9.72 -2.31
CA HIS A 47 2.88 -8.47 -2.71
C HIS A 47 4.12 -8.69 -3.59
N ASP A 48 4.83 -9.80 -3.43
CA ASP A 48 6.02 -10.14 -4.21
C ASP A 48 5.69 -10.65 -5.62
N ARG A 49 4.55 -11.31 -5.79
CA ARG A 49 4.09 -11.89 -7.05
C ARG A 49 3.15 -10.97 -7.83
N ASP A 50 2.17 -10.38 -7.14
CA ASP A 50 1.00 -9.75 -7.76
C ASP A 50 1.08 -8.21 -7.79
N CYS A 51 1.98 -7.59 -7.02
CA CYS A 51 2.19 -6.13 -7.05
C CYS A 51 3.16 -5.73 -8.15
N GLU A 52 2.72 -4.86 -9.06
CA GLU A 52 3.56 -4.32 -10.15
C GLU A 52 4.69 -3.38 -9.68
N HIS A 53 4.60 -2.79 -8.48
CA HIS A 53 5.60 -1.82 -8.00
C HIS A 53 6.62 -2.44 -7.03
N TYR A 54 6.25 -3.53 -6.34
CA TYR A 54 7.11 -4.12 -5.32
C TYR A 54 8.48 -4.52 -5.90
N ARG A 55 8.48 -5.25 -7.03
CA ARG A 55 9.71 -5.69 -7.71
C ARG A 55 10.56 -4.57 -8.31
N THR A 56 9.99 -3.38 -8.49
CA THR A 56 10.74 -2.21 -8.99
C THR A 56 11.50 -1.52 -7.85
N ALA A 57 11.09 -1.76 -6.60
CA ALA A 57 11.69 -1.16 -5.41
C ALA A 57 12.75 -2.05 -4.73
N GLU A 58 12.89 -3.31 -5.14
CA GLU A 58 13.90 -4.25 -4.64
C GLU A 58 15.30 -4.03 -5.25
#